data_AF-A0A845EX70-F1
#
_entry.id   AF-A0A845EX70-F1
#
_cell.length_a   1.000
_cell.length_b   1.000
_cell.length_c   1.000
_cell.angle_alpha   90.00
_cell.angle_beta   90.00
_cell.angle_gamma   90.00
#
_symmetry.space_group_name_H-M   'P 1'
#
loop_
_entity.id
_entity.type
_entity.pdbx_description
1 polymer ?
#
loop_
_entity_poly.entity_id
_entity_poly.type
_entity_poly.pdbx_seq_one_letter_code
_entity_poly.pdbx_strand_id
1 'polypeptide(L)'
;MGKRRNKLVFKCLKQLDDQGYMTAMMMLISTLLLGFIFHLCYATMNERAFLDREEEQFKKHSLLVLGMKDTISYIQKNDVETTEKTFIYEEGTVHAAIQFSPSEVIYITLNGTTQNATKVFALFQYNQTLKEVVEWSEG
;
A
#
# COMPACT_ATOMS: atom_id res chain seq x y z
N MET A 1 29.17 31.56 50.58
CA MET A 1 28.39 32.42 49.64
C MET A 1 27.23 31.71 48.91
N GLY A 2 27.19 30.37 48.78
CA GLY A 2 26.10 29.66 48.06
C GLY A 2 24.68 29.75 48.67
N LYS A 3 24.55 29.78 50.00
CA LYS A 3 23.23 29.80 50.70
C LYS A 3 22.40 31.07 50.44
N ARG A 4 23.02 32.26 50.32
CA ARG A 4 22.31 33.53 50.01
C ARG A 4 21.87 33.60 48.55
N ARG A 5 22.68 33.05 47.64
CA ARG A 5 22.38 32.97 46.20
C ARG A 5 21.16 32.08 45.95
N ASN A 6 21.07 30.92 46.61
CA ASN A 6 19.87 30.06 46.55
C ASN A 6 18.62 30.73 47.12
N LYS A 7 18.73 31.51 48.20
CA LYS A 7 17.58 32.25 48.76
C LYS A 7 17.03 33.33 47.81
N LEU A 8 17.92 34.04 47.11
CA LEU A 8 17.54 35.07 46.13
C LEU A 8 16.88 34.44 44.90
N VAL A 9 17.45 33.35 44.37
CA VAL A 9 16.87 32.60 43.25
C VAL A 9 15.49 32.04 43.62
N PHE A 10 15.36 31.46 44.81
CA PHE A 10 14.08 30.93 45.29
C PHE A 10 13.01 32.02 45.46
N LYS A 11 13.39 33.20 45.93
CA LYS A 11 12.46 34.34 46.09
C LYS A 11 12.01 34.89 44.73
N CYS A 12 12.90 34.91 43.75
CA CYS A 12 12.60 35.33 42.38
C CYS A 12 11.69 34.31 41.67
N LEU A 13 11.96 33.01 41.81
CA LEU A 13 11.10 31.94 41.27
C LEU A 13 9.70 31.97 41.87
N LYS A 14 9.59 32.18 43.19
CA LYS A 14 8.28 32.32 43.86
C LYS A 14 7.50 33.53 43.37
N GLN A 15 8.18 34.65 43.11
CA GLN A 15 7.53 35.87 42.61
C GLN A 15 7.05 35.73 41.16
N LEU A 16 7.77 34.94 40.34
CA LEU A 16 7.35 34.56 38.99
C LEU A 16 6.15 33.59 38.99
N ASP A 17 6.10 32.70 39.99
CA ASP A 17 5.00 31.76 40.20
C ASP A 17 3.71 32.48 40.67
N ASP A 18 3.84 33.39 41.65
CA ASP A 18 2.73 34.22 42.16
C ASP A 18 2.13 35.14 41.06
N GLN A 19 2.92 35.49 40.03
CA GLN A 19 2.48 36.26 38.86
C GLN A 19 1.93 35.39 37.71
N GLY A 20 1.88 34.06 37.88
CA GLY A 20 1.34 33.11 36.91
C GLY A 20 2.25 32.81 35.70
N TYR A 21 3.47 33.36 35.68
CA TYR A 21 4.42 33.14 34.57
C TYR A 21 4.90 31.69 34.50
N MET A 22 5.08 31.01 35.64
CA MET A 22 5.41 29.58 35.64
C MET A 22 4.28 28.76 35.01
N THR A 23 3.02 29.04 35.35
CA THR A 23 1.87 28.34 34.76
C THR A 23 1.78 28.59 33.25
N ALA A 24 1.99 29.83 32.80
CA ALA A 24 2.00 30.16 31.37
C ALA A 24 3.13 29.46 30.62
N MET A 25 4.34 29.39 31.19
CA MET A 25 5.46 28.64 30.61
C MET A 25 5.18 27.14 30.54
N MET A 26 4.63 26.55 31.61
CA MET A 26 4.26 25.13 31.63
C MET A 26 3.16 24.82 30.63
N MET A 27 2.17 25.69 30.47
CA MET A 27 1.15 25.56 29.42
C MET A 27 1.78 25.60 28.03
N LEU A 28 2.66 26.57 27.74
CA LEU A 28 3.36 26.67 26.46
C LEU A 28 4.18 25.41 26.16
N ILE A 29 4.98 24.94 27.12
CA ILE A 29 5.78 23.71 26.98
C ILE A 29 4.87 22.51 26.75
N SER A 30 3.75 22.41 27.49
CA SER A 30 2.80 21.31 27.34
C SER A 30 2.11 21.34 25.98
N THR A 31 1.72 22.51 25.48
CA THR A 31 1.12 22.67 24.15
C THR A 31 2.10 22.30 23.05
N LEU A 32 3.37 22.70 23.16
CA LEU A 32 4.41 22.30 22.21
C LEU A 32 4.66 20.79 22.23
N LEU A 33 4.72 20.18 23.41
CA LEU A 33 4.85 18.73 23.55
C LEU A 33 3.66 17.99 22.96
N LEU A 34 2.44 18.44 23.23
CA LEU A 34 1.24 17.86 22.64
C LEU A 34 1.26 17.97 21.12
N GLY A 35 1.58 19.15 20.58
CA GLY A 35 1.71 19.35 19.13
C GLY A 35 2.74 18.42 18.49
N PHE A 36 3.88 18.22 19.17
CA PHE A 36 4.90 17.29 18.72
C PHE A 36 4.43 15.84 18.73
N ILE A 37 3.73 15.41 19.79
CA ILE A 37 3.15 14.06 19.88
C ILE A 37 2.12 13.85 18.77
N PHE A 38 1.21 14.82 18.55
CA PHE A 38 0.24 14.75 17.47
C PHE A 38 0.89 14.65 16.10
N HIS A 39 1.97 15.40 15.86
CA HIS A 39 2.72 15.32 14.62
C HIS A 39 3.31 13.93 14.40
N LEU A 40 3.93 13.33 15.41
CA LEU A 40 4.48 11.97 15.33
C LEU A 40 3.38 10.92 15.11
N CYS A 41 2.25 11.03 15.82
CA CYS A 41 1.10 10.16 15.59
C CYS A 41 0.59 10.27 14.15
N TYR A 42 0.47 11.48 13.62
CA TYR A 42 -0.01 11.68 12.26
C TYR A 42 0.98 11.15 11.21
N ALA A 43 2.28 11.39 11.40
CA ALA A 43 3.32 10.87 10.53
C ALA A 43 3.31 9.33 10.49
N THR A 44 3.26 8.68 11.65
CA THR A 44 3.21 7.21 11.74
C THR A 44 1.92 6.61 11.18
N MET A 45 0.78 7.26 11.37
CA MET A 45 -0.48 6.83 10.74
C MET A 45 -0.42 6.89 9.22
N ASN A 46 0.14 7.97 8.66
CA ASN A 46 0.32 8.10 7.22
C ASN A 46 1.28 7.07 6.64
N GLU A 47 2.36 6.77 7.35
CA GLU A 47 3.33 5.76 6.91
C GLU A 47 2.72 4.37 6.90
N ARG A 48 1.93 4.00 7.93
CA ARG A 48 1.16 2.74 7.91
C ARG A 48 0.18 2.68 6.75
N ALA A 49 -0.61 3.74 6.54
CA ALA A 49 -1.55 3.80 5.43
C ALA A 49 -0.85 3.79 4.05
N PHE A 50 0.41 4.22 3.98
CA PHE A 50 1.23 4.10 2.78
C PHE A 50 1.68 2.65 2.56
N LEU A 51 2.22 1.99 3.59
CA LEU A 51 2.63 0.60 3.54
C LEU A 51 1.47 -0.35 3.18
N ASP A 52 0.29 -0.14 3.77
CA ASP A 52 -0.91 -0.94 3.47
C ASP A 52 -1.29 -0.81 1.98
N ARG A 53 -1.15 0.39 1.41
CA ARG A 53 -1.40 0.64 -0.01
C ARG A 53 -0.35 -0.04 -0.89
N GLU A 54 0.92 0.02 -0.53
CA GLU A 54 1.99 -0.67 -1.28
C GLU A 54 1.82 -2.18 -1.24
N GLU A 55 1.49 -2.74 -0.07
CA GLU A 55 1.22 -4.17 0.07
C GLU A 55 0.03 -4.60 -0.82
N GLU A 56 -1.04 -3.80 -0.88
CA GLU A 56 -2.18 -4.08 -1.74
C GLU A 56 -1.80 -4.01 -3.23
N GLN A 57 -0.96 -3.05 -3.63
CA GLN A 57 -0.45 -2.97 -5.00
C GLN A 57 0.42 -4.17 -5.35
N PHE A 58 1.28 -4.61 -4.43
CA PHE A 58 2.10 -5.80 -4.63
C PHE A 58 1.24 -7.07 -4.80
N LYS A 59 0.20 -7.23 -3.98
CA LYS A 59 -0.76 -8.36 -4.11
C LYS A 59 -1.46 -8.35 -5.47
N LYS A 60 -1.89 -7.19 -5.96
CA LYS A 60 -2.51 -7.04 -7.30
C LYS A 60 -1.55 -7.47 -8.40
N HIS A 61 -0.32 -6.97 -8.36
CA HIS A 61 0.69 -7.31 -9.37
C HIS A 61 1.03 -8.80 -9.33
N SER A 62 1.22 -9.38 -8.14
CA SER A 62 1.46 -10.82 -7.98
C SER A 62 0.33 -11.66 -8.60
N LEU A 63 -0.94 -11.32 -8.31
CA LEU A 63 -2.10 -12.01 -8.88
C LEU A 63 -2.13 -11.96 -10.41
N LEU A 64 -1.81 -10.82 -11.00
CA LEU A 64 -1.76 -10.68 -12.46
C LEU A 64 -0.64 -11.54 -13.08
N VAL A 65 0.55 -11.53 -12.48
CA VAL A 65 1.69 -12.32 -12.98
C VAL A 65 1.42 -13.82 -12.85
N LEU A 66 0.87 -14.26 -11.72
CA LEU A 66 0.46 -15.66 -11.53
C LEU A 66 -0.63 -16.06 -12.51
N GLY A 67 -1.68 -15.23 -12.64
CA GLY A 67 -2.77 -15.44 -13.59
C GLY A 67 -2.29 -15.52 -15.04
N MET A 68 -1.35 -14.65 -15.43
CA MET A 68 -0.72 -14.70 -16.76
C MET A 68 0.03 -16.01 -16.98
N LYS A 69 0.92 -16.38 -16.04
CA LYS A 69 1.75 -17.58 -16.15
C LYS A 69 0.90 -18.85 -16.23
N ASP A 70 -0.14 -18.94 -15.41
CA ASP A 70 -1.02 -20.11 -15.39
C ASP A 70 -1.94 -20.14 -16.62
N THR A 71 -2.38 -18.98 -17.12
CA THR A 71 -3.14 -18.90 -18.37
C THR A 71 -2.31 -19.34 -19.57
N ILE A 72 -1.06 -18.88 -19.69
CA ILE A 72 -0.12 -19.31 -20.74
C ILE A 72 0.14 -20.82 -20.62
N SER A 73 0.38 -21.31 -19.40
CA SER A 73 0.59 -22.74 -19.16
C SER A 73 -0.64 -23.58 -19.52
N TYR A 74 -1.84 -23.04 -19.29
CA TYR A 74 -3.11 -23.68 -19.64
C TYR A 74 -3.30 -23.74 -21.16
N ILE A 75 -3.01 -22.65 -21.88
CA ILE A 75 -3.03 -22.58 -23.35
C ILE A 75 -2.01 -23.54 -23.98
N GLN A 76 -0.82 -23.70 -23.38
CA GLN A 76 0.22 -24.58 -23.91
C GLN A 76 -0.06 -26.07 -23.68
N LYS A 77 -0.76 -26.42 -22.59
CA LYS A 77 -0.96 -27.83 -22.19
C LYS A 77 -2.21 -28.47 -22.78
N ASN A 78 -3.22 -27.66 -23.10
CA ASN A 78 -4.49 -28.14 -23.59
C ASN A 78 -4.69 -27.53 -25.00
N ASP A 79 -5.28 -28.30 -25.90
CA ASP A 79 -5.65 -27.84 -27.25
C ASP A 79 -6.97 -27.05 -27.15
N VAL A 80 -6.94 -25.92 -26.42
CA VAL A 80 -8.11 -25.36 -25.75
C VAL A 80 -9.07 -24.63 -26.70
N GLU A 81 -10.29 -25.14 -26.83
CA GLU A 81 -11.47 -24.43 -27.36
C GLU A 81 -12.18 -23.54 -26.30
N THR A 82 -11.81 -23.69 -25.03
CA THR A 82 -12.41 -22.96 -23.89
C THR A 82 -11.94 -21.51 -23.82
N THR A 83 -12.89 -20.59 -23.91
CA THR A 83 -12.66 -19.14 -23.90
C THR A 83 -12.55 -18.53 -22.50
N GLU A 84 -12.73 -19.30 -21.42
CA GLU A 84 -12.70 -18.77 -20.06
C GLU A 84 -12.09 -19.78 -19.07
N LYS A 85 -11.29 -19.27 -18.13
CA LYS A 85 -10.71 -20.05 -17.04
C LYS A 85 -10.59 -19.22 -15.76
N THR A 86 -10.96 -19.82 -14.64
CA THR A 86 -10.77 -19.21 -13.32
C THR A 86 -9.64 -19.89 -12.58
N PHE A 87 -8.78 -19.08 -11.96
CA PHE A 87 -7.69 -19.48 -11.08
C PHE A 87 -7.95 -18.90 -9.68
N ILE A 88 -7.66 -19.70 -8.65
CA ILE A 88 -7.87 -19.34 -7.26
C ILE A 88 -6.50 -19.39 -6.59
N TYR A 89 -6.09 -18.27 -6.00
CA TYR A 89 -4.84 -18.08 -5.30
C TYR A 89 -5.09 -17.73 -3.84
N GLU A 90 -4.04 -17.74 -3.03
CA GLU A 90 -4.13 -17.28 -1.65
C GLU A 90 -4.48 -15.79 -1.61
N GLU A 91 -3.90 -14.95 -2.47
CA GLU A 91 -4.15 -13.50 -2.44
C GLU A 91 -5.49 -13.06 -3.08
N GLY A 92 -6.17 -13.95 -3.80
CA GLY A 92 -7.40 -13.63 -4.53
C GLY A 92 -7.73 -14.60 -5.66
N THR A 93 -8.71 -14.23 -6.49
CA THR A 93 -9.14 -15.02 -7.65
C THR A 93 -8.84 -14.27 -8.94
N VAL A 94 -8.50 -14.98 -10.01
CA VAL A 94 -8.28 -14.41 -11.34
C VAL A 94 -9.17 -15.15 -12.34
N HIS A 95 -9.97 -14.40 -13.09
CA HIS A 95 -10.77 -14.88 -14.21
C HIS A 95 -10.09 -14.46 -15.51
N ALA A 96 -9.59 -15.44 -16.25
CA ALA A 96 -9.01 -15.25 -17.57
C ALA A 96 -10.08 -15.48 -18.65
N ALA A 97 -10.29 -14.49 -19.51
CA ALA A 97 -11.04 -14.62 -20.75
C ALA A 97 -10.06 -14.66 -21.92
N ILE A 98 -10.11 -15.74 -22.70
CA ILE A 98 -9.20 -16.08 -23.79
C ILE A 98 -9.97 -15.94 -25.10
N GLN A 99 -9.54 -15.00 -25.93
CA GLN A 99 -10.08 -14.78 -27.26
C GLN A 99 -9.08 -15.26 -28.31
N PHE A 100 -9.43 -16.38 -28.93
CA PHE A 100 -8.66 -16.93 -30.04
C PHE A 100 -8.94 -16.12 -31.31
N SER A 101 -7.88 -15.64 -31.94
CA SER A 101 -7.93 -15.02 -33.26
C SER A 101 -7.51 -16.04 -34.32
N PRO A 102 -7.97 -15.93 -35.57
CA PRO A 102 -7.41 -16.70 -36.68
C PRO A 102 -5.94 -16.38 -36.98
N SER A 103 -5.40 -15.29 -36.44
CA SER A 103 -3.97 -15.02 -36.38
C SER A 103 -3.30 -15.83 -35.25
N GLU A 104 -2.01 -16.14 -35.35
CA GLU A 104 -1.19 -16.81 -34.31
C GLU A 104 -1.07 -16.06 -32.96
N VAL A 105 -1.82 -14.97 -32.78
CA VAL A 105 -1.88 -14.12 -31.59
C VAL A 105 -3.20 -14.33 -30.87
N ILE A 106 -3.12 -14.70 -29.59
CA ILE A 106 -4.26 -14.84 -28.68
C ILE A 106 -4.37 -13.58 -27.82
N TYR A 107 -5.59 -13.07 -27.66
CA TYR A 107 -5.88 -11.97 -26.76
C TYR A 107 -6.41 -12.52 -25.44
N ILE A 108 -5.78 -12.16 -24.33
CA ILE A 108 -6.19 -12.59 -23.00
C ILE A 108 -6.55 -11.37 -22.17
N THR A 109 -7.72 -11.44 -21.52
CA THR A 109 -8.14 -10.48 -20.48
C THR A 109 -8.12 -11.19 -19.13
N LEU A 110 -7.35 -10.67 -18.18
CA LEU A 110 -7.32 -11.13 -16.80
C LEU A 110 -8.12 -10.17 -15.94
N ASN A 111 -9.11 -10.69 -15.21
CA ASN A 111 -9.87 -9.98 -14.21
C ASN A 111 -9.59 -10.59 -12.84
N GLY A 112 -8.77 -9.91 -12.05
CA GLY A 112 -8.42 -10.30 -10.68
C GLY A 112 -9.34 -9.65 -9.65
N THR A 113 -9.64 -10.37 -8.58
CA THR A 113 -10.27 -9.84 -7.35
C THR A 113 -9.43 -10.26 -6.16
N THR A 114 -8.89 -9.30 -5.41
CA THR A 114 -8.14 -9.57 -4.18
C THR A 114 -9.08 -10.03 -3.06
N GLN A 115 -8.54 -10.61 -1.98
CA GLN A 115 -9.33 -10.91 -0.77
C GLN A 115 -10.05 -9.68 -0.19
N ASN A 116 -9.51 -8.49 -0.40
CA ASN A 116 -10.10 -7.22 0.04
C ASN A 116 -11.19 -6.70 -0.92
N ALA A 117 -11.66 -7.54 -1.84
CA ALA A 117 -12.64 -7.23 -2.88
C ALA A 117 -12.19 -6.12 -3.86
N THR A 118 -10.89 -5.81 -3.91
CA THR A 118 -10.37 -4.85 -4.91
C THR A 118 -10.19 -5.55 -6.23
N LYS A 119 -10.68 -4.92 -7.30
CA LYS A 119 -10.56 -5.44 -8.66
C LYS A 119 -9.28 -4.94 -9.30
N VAL A 120 -8.67 -5.80 -10.11
CA VAL A 120 -7.53 -5.49 -10.96
C VAL A 120 -7.79 -6.10 -12.33
N PHE A 121 -7.39 -5.41 -13.40
CA PHE A 121 -7.49 -5.98 -14.73
C PHE A 121 -6.17 -5.82 -15.50
N ALA A 122 -5.89 -6.80 -16.35
CA ALA A 122 -4.80 -6.72 -17.31
C ALA A 122 -5.23 -7.34 -18.63
N LEU A 123 -4.71 -6.80 -19.72
CA LEU A 123 -4.86 -7.34 -21.06
C LEU A 123 -3.48 -7.67 -21.59
N PHE A 124 -3.31 -8.86 -22.15
CA PHE A 124 -2.07 -9.24 -22.78
C PHE A 124 -2.28 -10.06 -24.04
N GLN A 125 -1.33 -9.91 -24.97
CA GLN A 125 -1.31 -10.65 -26.21
C GLN A 125 -0.24 -11.72 -26.15
N TYR A 126 -0.60 -12.96 -26.46
CA TYR A 126 0.31 -14.09 -26.48
C TYR A 126 0.47 -14.61 -27.90
N ASN A 127 1.71 -14.62 -28.40
CA ASN A 127 2.03 -15.20 -29.71
C ASN A 127 2.36 -16.69 -29.53
N GLN A 128 1.56 -17.56 -30.16
CA GLN A 128 1.72 -19.01 -30.03
C GLN A 128 3.03 -19.54 -30.66
N THR A 129 3.50 -18.89 -31.73
CA THR A 129 4.69 -19.32 -32.49
C THR A 129 5.97 -18.93 -31.79
N LEU A 130 6.05 -17.69 -31.29
CA LEU A 130 7.19 -17.19 -30.53
C LEU A 130 7.17 -17.63 -29.05
N LYS A 131 6.00 -18.06 -28.55
CA LYS A 131 5.76 -18.41 -27.13
C LYS A 131 6.07 -17.27 -26.17
N GLU A 132 5.81 -16.05 -26.61
CA GLU A 132 6.11 -14.81 -25.89
C GLU A 132 4.88 -13.93 -25.76
N VAL A 133 4.86 -13.13 -24.69
CA VAL A 133 3.88 -12.06 -24.49
C VAL A 133 4.35 -10.84 -25.27
N VAL A 134 3.57 -10.42 -26.26
CA VAL A 134 3.94 -9.35 -27.20
C VAL A 134 3.53 -7.98 -26.68
N GLU A 135 2.35 -7.91 -26.07
CA GLU A 135 1.83 -6.67 -25.48
C GLU A 135 1.25 -6.98 -24.10
N TRP A 136 1.47 -6.04 -23.18
CA TRP A 136 0.97 -6.07 -21.81
C TRP A 136 0.42 -4.69 -21.45
N SER A 137 -0.83 -4.65 -21.02
CA SER A 137 -1.51 -3.44 -20.56
C SER A 137 -2.20 -3.73 -19.23
N GLU A 138 -1.83 -2.98 -18.20
CA GLU A 138 -2.52 -2.95 -16.90
C GLU A 138 -3.46 -1.73 -16.87
N GLY A 139 -4.52 -1.77 -16.07
CA GLY A 139 -5.28 -0.55 -15.77
C GLY A 139 -5.99 -0.57 -14.43
#